data_AF-A0A654U2R7-F1
#
_entry.id   AF-A0A654U2R7-F1
#
_cell.length_a   1.000
_cell.length_b   1.000
_cell.length_c   1.000
_cell.angle_alpha   90.00
_cell.angle_beta   90.00
_cell.angle_gamma   90.00
#
_symmetry.space_group_name_H-M   'P 1'
#
loop_
_entity.id
_entity.type
_entity.pdbx_description
1 polymer ?
#
loop_
_entity_poly.entity_id
_entity_poly.type
_entity_poly.pdbx_seq_one_letter_code
_entity_poly.pdbx_strand_id
1 'polypeptide(L)' 'MALTDAVGDRRTQNQPGTTDEYPNWRVPLTGPDGQPMLLEDIFTDRRAATLAEAVRAATTSPMSCW' A
#
# COMPACT_ATOMS: atom_id res chain seq x y z
N MET A 1 -3.73 -3.17 6.94
CA MET A 1 -3.74 -2.77 5.52
C MET A 1 -2.75 -1.63 5.37
N ALA A 2 -1.92 -1.65 4.34
CA ALA A 2 -0.83 -0.71 4.13
C ALA A 2 -1.02 0.08 2.82
N LEU A 3 -0.26 1.16 2.65
CA LEU A 3 -0.30 1.97 1.42
C LEU A 3 0.07 1.16 0.17
N THR A 4 0.99 0.20 0.30
CA THR A 4 1.38 -0.73 -0.77
C THR A 4 0.21 -1.55 -1.30
N ASP A 5 -0.75 -1.93 -0.44
CA ASP A 5 -1.96 -2.64 -0.84
C ASP A 5 -2.88 -1.75 -1.67
N ALA A 6 -2.90 -0.44 -1.36
CA ALA A 6 -3.76 0.56 -2.00
C ALA A 6 -3.33 0.86 -3.44
N VAL A 7 -2.02 0.93 -3.67
CA VAL A 7 -1.46 1.26 -4.99
C VAL A 7 -1.06 0.01 -5.80
N GLY A 8 -1.12 -1.17 -5.20
CA GLY A 8 -0.77 -2.43 -5.85
C GLY A 8 0.74 -2.67 -5.97
N ASP A 9 1.53 -2.10 -5.05
CA ASP A 9 2.96 -2.38 -4.96
C ASP A 9 3.18 -3.84 -4.57
N ARG A 10 4.10 -4.51 -5.26
CA ARG A 10 4.38 -5.94 -5.11
C ARG A 10 5.70 -6.21 -4.40
N ARG A 11 6.55 -5.21 -4.16
CA ARG A 11 7.87 -5.39 -3.57
C ARG A 11 7.81 -5.16 -2.07
N THR A 12 8.40 -6.07 -1.29
CA THR A 12 8.52 -5.91 0.16
C THR A 12 9.54 -4.84 0.50
N GLN A 13 9.33 -4.07 1.57
CA GLN A 13 10.35 -3.11 2.02
C GLN A 13 11.52 -3.82 2.73
N ASN A 14 11.29 -4.99 3.30
CA ASN A 14 12.28 -5.71 4.09
C ASN A 14 12.20 -7.22 3.85
N GLN A 15 13.36 -7.84 3.67
CA GLN A 15 13.54 -9.28 3.65
C GLN A 15 14.37 -9.69 4.89
N PRO A 16 13.72 -10.25 5.94
CA PRO A 16 14.42 -10.67 7.14
C PRO A 16 15.57 -11.65 6.85
N GLY A 17 16.67 -11.50 7.59
CA GLY A 17 17.85 -12.36 7.43
C GLY A 17 18.78 -11.96 6.29
N THR A 18 18.62 -10.76 5.73
CA THR A 18 19.53 -10.20 4.71
C THR A 18 20.20 -8.92 5.22
N THR A 19 21.42 -8.68 4.73
CA THR A 19 22.18 -7.45 4.96
C THR A 19 22.39 -6.72 3.64
N ASP A 20 23.07 -7.36 2.69
CA ASP A 20 23.44 -6.78 1.39
C ASP A 20 22.72 -7.43 0.20
N GLU A 21 22.03 -8.55 0.44
CA GLU A 21 21.35 -9.35 -0.59
C GLU A 21 20.07 -8.69 -1.09
N TYR A 22 19.44 -7.85 -0.27
CA TYR A 22 18.23 -7.12 -0.60
C TYR A 22 18.37 -5.64 -0.24
N PRO A 23 17.85 -4.70 -1.06
CA PRO A 23 17.87 -3.28 -0.74
C PRO A 23 16.83 -2.93 0.33
N ASN A 24 16.95 -3.54 1.52
CA ASN A 24 16.08 -3.29 2.65
C ASN A 24 15.99 -1.79 2.94
N TRP A 25 14.78 -1.32 3.22
CA TRP A 25 14.45 0.06 3.60
C TRP A 25 14.73 1.10 2.51
N ARG A 26 14.97 0.65 1.28
CA ARG A 26 15.35 1.48 0.13
C ARG A 26 14.48 1.22 -1.09
N VAL A 27 13.41 0.42 -0.96
CA VAL A 27 12.47 0.15 -2.05
C VAL A 27 11.51 1.34 -2.17
N PRO A 28 11.45 2.03 -3.33
CA PRO A 28 10.50 3.10 -3.55
C PRO A 28 9.09 2.54 -3.76
N LEU A 29 8.08 3.33 -3.40
CA LEU A 29 6.69 3.02 -3.68
C LEU A 29 6.46 2.97 -5.20
N THR A 30 5.80 1.92 -5.66
CA THR A 30 5.54 1.66 -7.08
C THR A 30 4.09 1.28 -7.33
N GLY A 31 3.64 1.54 -8.56
CA GLY A 31 2.39 1.01 -9.07
C GLY A 31 2.47 -0.50 -9.37
N PRO A 32 1.37 -1.10 -9.86
CA PRO A 32 1.33 -2.53 -10.19
C PRO A 32 2.21 -2.93 -11.38
N ASP A 33 2.64 -1.95 -12.16
CA ASP A 33 3.61 -2.07 -13.26
C ASP A 33 5.07 -1.98 -12.79
N GLY A 34 5.29 -1.77 -11.49
CA GLY A 34 6.62 -1.61 -10.90
C GLY A 34 7.28 -0.26 -11.17
N GLN A 35 6.56 0.71 -11.73
CA GLN A 35 7.08 2.06 -11.94
C GLN A 35 6.93 2.92 -10.67
N PRO A 36 7.90 3.79 -10.35
CA PRO A 36 7.80 4.71 -9.23
C PRO A 36 6.53 5.55 -9.30
N MET A 37 5.86 5.67 -8.17
CA MET A 37 4.62 6.44 -8.06
C MET A 37 4.86 7.69 -7.21
N LEU A 38 4.40 8.85 -7.69
CA LEU A 38 4.45 10.09 -6.91
C LEU A 38 3.28 10.15 -5.93
N LEU A 39 3.42 11.00 -4.91
CA LEU A 39 2.38 11.14 -3.88
C LEU A 39 1.08 11.71 -4.47
N GLU A 40 1.18 12.67 -5.36
CA GLU A 40 0.07 13.31 -6.06
C GLU A 40 -0.77 12.30 -6.88
N ASP A 41 -0.12 11.30 -7.48
CA ASP A 41 -0.80 10.29 -8.28
C ASP A 41 -1.72 9.41 -7.42
N ILE A 42 -1.36 9.19 -6.14
CA ILE A 42 -2.15 8.36 -5.22
C ILE A 42 -3.55 8.95 -5.01
N PHE A 43 -3.67 10.28 -4.99
CA PHE A 43 -4.96 10.94 -4.80
C PHE A 43 -5.92 10.78 -5.98
N THR A 44 -5.42 10.41 -7.16
CA THR A 44 -6.23 10.18 -8.36
C THR A 44 -6.33 8.70 -8.75
N ASP A 45 -5.65 7.81 -8.01
CA ASP A 45 -5.63 6.38 -8.30
C ASP A 45 -6.93 5.68 -7.87
N ARG A 46 -7.52 4.94 -8.82
CA ARG A 46 -8.80 4.25 -8.61
C ARG A 46 -8.71 3.14 -7.55
N ARG A 47 -7.58 2.42 -7.47
CA ARG A 47 -7.39 1.34 -6.49
C ARG A 47 -7.27 1.92 -5.08
N ALA A 48 -6.50 3.00 -4.94
CA ALA A 48 -6.36 3.72 -3.68
C ALA A 48 -7.71 4.23 -3.17
N ALA A 49 -8.51 4.87 -4.04
CA ALA A 49 -9.85 5.32 -3.69
C ALA A 49 -10.77 4.15 -3.26
N THR A 50 -10.76 3.05 -4.02
CA THR A 50 -11.57 1.86 -3.74
C THR A 50 -11.21 1.25 -2.38
N LEU A 51 -9.93 1.14 -2.07
CA LEU A 51 -9.47 0.58 -0.81
C LEU A 51 -9.79 1.50 0.38
N ALA A 52 -9.62 2.81 0.19
CA ALA A 52 -9.97 3.79 1.21
C ALA A 52 -11.47 3.76 1.56
N GLU A 53 -12.35 3.60 0.58
CA GLU A 53 -13.79 3.41 0.82
C GLU A 53 -14.07 2.14 1.63
N ALA A 54 -13.44 1.01 1.25
CA ALA A 54 -13.63 -0.25 1.95
C ALA A 54 -13.15 -0.16 3.41
N VAL A 55 -11.99 0.45 3.65
CA VAL A 55 -11.45 0.68 5.01
C VAL A 55 -12.37 1.59 5.80
N ARG A 56 -12.83 2.70 5.22
CA ARG A 56 -13.77 3.62 5.88
C ARG A 56 -15.07 2.93 6.25
N ALA A 57 -15.65 2.12 5.36
CA ALA A 57 -16.86 1.36 5.65
C ALA A 57 -16.64 0.39 6.83
N ALA A 58 -15.48 -0.29 6.86
CA ALA A 58 -15.15 -1.23 7.93
C ALA A 58 -14.88 -0.53 9.29
N THR A 59 -14.33 0.68 9.30
CA THR A 59 -13.98 1.40 10.54
C THR A 59 -15.07 2.34 11.05
N THR A 60 -15.96 2.81 10.17
CA THR A 60 -17.06 3.74 10.51
C THR A 60 -18.35 3.00 10.83
N SER A 61 -18.46 1.72 10.47
CA SER A 61 -19.60 0.91 10.92
C SER A 61 -19.64 0.94 12.45
N PRO A 62 -20.74 1.41 13.08
CA PRO A 62 -20.85 1.32 14.53
C PRO A 62 -20.68 -0.15 14.87
N MET A 63 -19.79 -0.45 15.83
CA MET A 63 -19.69 -1.77 16.45
C MET A 63 -21.11 -2.24 16.78
N SER A 64 -21.67 -3.05 15.90
CA SER A 64 -22.96 -3.69 16.06
C SER A 64 -22.64 -5.15 15.92
N CYS A 65 -22.86 -5.85 17.04
CA CYS A 65 -22.47 -7.23 17.29
C CYS A 65 -21.01 -7.42 17.76
N TRP A 66 -20.68 -6.81 18.90
CA TRP A 66 -20.36 -7.62 20.07
C TRP A 66 -21.59 -7.63 20.98
#